data_AF-A0A946TNY8-F1
#
_entry.id   AF-A0A946TNY8-F1
#
_cell.length_a   1.000
_cell.length_b   1.000
_cell.length_c   1.000
_cell.angle_alpha   90.00
_cell.angle_beta   90.00
_cell.angle_gamma   90.00
#
_symmetry.space_group_name_H-M   'P 1'
#
loop_
_entity.id
_entity.type
_entity.pdbx_description
1 polymer ?
#
loop_
_entity_poly.entity_id
_entity_poly.type
_entity_poly.pdbx_seq_one_letter_code
_entity_poly.pdbx_strand_id
1 'polypeptide(L)'
;ADGKDSFINDIPDHRVEIDGHFYWVLRMNADDARDRGINRHDIVKVFSDQGAVLCAADPTERLPRNVVHGYEASAVYEPIGEPGKSIDRGGCLNLLTSKRHQIKKSHSMSSASTIVEVELWRSDDEVSDSPDQQNQNSLETRGIIGEVETVDGR
;
A
#
# COMPACT_ATOMS: atom_id res chain seq x y z
N ALA A 1 11.56 -18.61 -6.82
CA ALA A 1 12.31 -17.57 -6.07
C ALA A 1 13.04 -16.58 -7.02
N ASP A 2 12.80 -15.27 -6.83
CA ASP A 2 12.75 -14.19 -7.86
C ASP A 2 12.33 -14.68 -9.26
N GLY A 3 11.24 -15.47 -9.31
CA GLY A 3 10.69 -16.08 -10.52
C GLY A 3 11.50 -17.22 -11.14
N LYS A 4 12.66 -17.61 -10.57
CA LYS A 4 13.64 -18.53 -11.20
C LYS A 4 14.17 -19.63 -10.27
N ASP A 5 13.47 -19.93 -9.18
CA ASP A 5 13.88 -20.94 -8.17
C ASP A 5 15.35 -20.87 -7.75
N SER A 6 15.84 -19.64 -7.56
CA SER A 6 17.19 -19.38 -7.06
C SER A 6 17.21 -19.10 -5.56
N PHE A 7 18.38 -19.20 -4.93
CA PHE A 7 18.60 -18.90 -3.50
C PHE A 7 18.55 -17.40 -3.16
N ILE A 8 18.20 -16.53 -4.12
CA ILE A 8 18.21 -15.07 -3.93
C ILE A 8 17.20 -14.60 -2.87
N ASN A 9 16.08 -15.33 -2.72
CA ASN A 9 15.07 -15.04 -1.70
C ASN A 9 15.60 -15.21 -0.27
N ASP A 10 16.65 -16.01 -0.08
CA ASP A 10 17.25 -16.25 1.24
C ASP A 10 18.15 -15.10 1.69
N ILE A 11 18.43 -14.13 0.80
CA ILE A 11 19.20 -12.94 1.13
C ILE A 11 18.29 -11.99 1.91
N PRO A 12 18.59 -11.65 3.18
CA PRO A 12 17.70 -10.87 4.04
C PRO A 12 17.32 -9.49 3.48
N ASP A 13 18.18 -8.91 2.64
CA ASP A 13 18.00 -7.58 2.03
C ASP A 13 17.24 -7.63 0.68
N HIS A 14 16.90 -8.83 0.20
CA HIS A 14 16.16 -9.06 -1.04
C HIS A 14 14.66 -9.26 -0.79
N ARG A 15 14.31 -10.22 0.07
CA ARG A 15 12.95 -10.48 0.56
C ARG A 15 12.98 -10.90 2.03
N VAL A 16 11.89 -10.67 2.74
CA VAL A 16 11.72 -11.11 4.13
C VAL A 16 10.58 -12.12 4.20
N GLU A 17 10.86 -13.30 4.77
CA GLU A 17 9.85 -14.31 5.04
C GLU A 17 9.04 -13.93 6.29
N ILE A 18 7.73 -13.79 6.14
CA ILE A 18 6.76 -13.52 7.22
C ILE A 18 5.59 -14.48 6.99
N ASP A 19 5.29 -15.30 7.99
CA ASP A 19 4.21 -16.30 7.96
C ASP A 19 4.20 -17.20 6.70
N GLY A 20 5.39 -17.57 6.22
CA GLY A 20 5.57 -18.44 5.06
C GLY A 20 5.48 -17.73 3.70
N HIS A 21 5.37 -16.39 3.69
CA HIS A 21 5.39 -15.58 2.46
C HIS A 21 6.61 -14.66 2.40
N PHE A 22 7.27 -14.61 1.24
CA PHE A 22 8.44 -13.76 1.02
C PHE A 22 8.03 -12.37 0.51
N TYR A 23 7.83 -11.44 1.44
CA TYR A 23 7.49 -10.06 1.12
C TYR A 23 8.69 -9.28 0.58
N TRP A 24 8.39 -8.32 -0.29
CA TRP A 24 9.38 -7.38 -0.81
C TRP A 24 9.81 -6.40 0.28
N VAL A 25 11.08 -5.98 0.26
CA VAL A 25 11.62 -5.07 1.29
C VAL A 25 11.37 -3.61 0.89
N LEU A 26 10.72 -2.87 1.78
CA LEU A 26 10.59 -1.42 1.68
C LEU A 26 11.42 -0.75 2.77
N ARG A 27 12.50 -0.07 2.37
CA ARG A 27 13.30 0.73 3.28
C ARG A 27 12.59 2.04 3.54
N MET A 28 12.51 2.45 4.79
CA MET A 28 11.97 3.75 5.17
C MET A 28 12.81 4.37 6.26
N ASN A 29 12.76 5.69 6.39
CA ASN A 29 13.45 6.37 7.49
C ASN A 29 12.92 5.86 8.85
N ALA A 30 13.84 5.57 9.79
CA ALA A 30 13.50 4.96 11.09
C ALA A 30 12.60 5.83 11.98
N ASP A 31 12.77 7.13 11.83
CA ASP A 31 12.08 8.18 12.54
C ASP A 31 10.62 8.30 12.06
N ASP A 32 10.40 8.21 10.74
CA ASP A 32 9.05 8.14 10.15
C ASP A 32 8.32 6.84 10.48
N ALA A 33 9.06 5.73 10.58
CA ALA A 33 8.51 4.44 11.00
C ALA A 33 8.02 4.51 12.44
N ARG A 34 8.85 5.06 13.35
CA ARG A 34 8.49 5.26 14.76
C ARG A 34 7.27 6.16 14.93
N ASP A 35 7.20 7.27 14.19
CA ASP A 35 6.06 8.20 14.25
C ASP A 35 4.76 7.54 13.78
N ARG A 36 4.84 6.50 12.93
CA ARG A 36 3.72 5.69 12.44
C ARG A 36 3.48 4.40 13.23
N GLY A 37 4.31 4.10 14.23
CA GLY A 37 4.25 2.84 14.98
C GLY A 37 4.60 1.60 14.16
N ILE A 38 5.39 1.76 13.09
CA ILE A 38 5.85 0.67 12.21
C ILE A 38 7.19 0.15 12.73
N ASN A 39 7.25 -1.14 13.01
CA ASN A 39 8.46 -1.85 13.41
C ASN A 39 9.14 -2.53 12.22
N ARG A 40 10.37 -2.97 12.44
CA ARG A 40 11.12 -3.77 11.47
C ARG A 40 10.36 -5.07 11.18
N HIS A 41 10.15 -5.31 9.89
CA HIS A 41 9.44 -6.43 9.30
C HIS A 41 7.94 -6.47 9.59
N ASP A 42 7.35 -5.38 10.09
CA ASP A 42 5.91 -5.22 10.00
C ASP A 42 5.50 -5.19 8.53
N ILE A 43 4.36 -5.81 8.22
CA ILE A 43 3.78 -5.73 6.88
C ILE A 43 3.16 -4.34 6.75
N VAL A 44 3.56 -3.62 5.70
CA VAL A 44 3.03 -2.31 5.38
C VAL A 44 2.38 -2.32 4.01
N LYS A 45 1.28 -1.57 3.90
CA LYS A 45 0.64 -1.27 2.63
C LYS A 45 1.20 0.05 2.10
N VAL A 46 1.83 -0.03 0.95
CA VAL A 46 2.35 1.13 0.20
C VAL A 46 1.38 1.41 -0.93
N PHE A 47 0.82 2.62 -0.98
CA PHE A 47 -0.25 2.90 -1.94
C PHE A 47 -0.18 4.31 -2.54
N SER A 48 -0.75 4.43 -3.72
CA SER A 48 -0.97 5.68 -4.46
C SER A 48 -2.35 5.65 -5.14
N ASP A 49 -2.63 6.66 -5.95
CA ASP A 49 -3.80 6.68 -6.83
C ASP A 49 -3.79 5.57 -7.90
N GLN A 50 -2.62 4.98 -8.18
CA GLN A 50 -2.46 3.95 -9.21
C GLN A 50 -2.68 2.52 -8.68
N GLY A 51 -2.48 2.27 -7.38
CA GLY A 51 -2.61 0.95 -6.80
C GLY A 51 -1.99 0.84 -5.41
N ALA A 52 -1.82 -0.41 -4.95
CA ALA A 52 -1.28 -0.72 -3.63
C ALA A 52 -0.45 -2.02 -3.66
N VAL A 53 0.61 -2.06 -2.85
CA VAL A 53 1.54 -3.19 -2.73
C VAL A 53 1.85 -3.44 -1.26
N LEU A 54 1.86 -4.71 -0.84
CA LEU A 54 2.32 -5.12 0.49
C LEU A 54 3.84 -5.34 0.49
N CYS A 55 4.52 -4.79 1.48
CA CYS A 55 5.97 -4.92 1.67
C CYS A 55 6.30 -5.18 3.15
N ALA A 56 7.44 -5.80 3.41
CA ALA A 56 8.04 -5.83 4.73
C ALA A 56 8.81 -4.52 4.97
N ALA A 57 8.49 -3.82 6.06
CA ALA A 57 9.16 -2.58 6.40
C ALA A 57 10.60 -2.83 6.90
N ASP A 58 11.54 -2.04 6.41
CA ASP A 58 12.93 -2.02 6.88
C ASP A 58 13.32 -0.58 7.31
N PRO A 59 12.96 -0.18 8.55
CA PRO A 59 13.34 1.11 9.11
C PRO A 59 14.87 1.27 9.18
N THR A 60 15.40 2.35 8.60
CA THR A 60 16.83 2.60 8.46
C THR A 60 17.18 4.08 8.66
N GLU A 61 18.41 4.35 9.12
CA GLU A 61 18.99 5.70 9.22
C GLU A 61 19.59 6.21 7.89
N ARG A 62 19.51 5.40 6.83
CA ARG A 62 20.15 5.67 5.53
C ARG A 62 19.30 6.50 4.57
N LEU A 63 18.06 6.80 4.94
CA LEU A 63 17.13 7.60 4.16
C LEU A 63 16.79 8.89 4.92
N PRO A 64 16.66 10.03 4.21
CA PRO A 64 16.14 11.25 4.83
C PRO A 64 14.66 11.06 5.25
N ARG A 65 14.18 11.92 6.15
CA ARG A 65 12.77 11.97 6.53
C ARG A 65 11.85 12.11 5.30
N ASN A 66 10.69 11.49 5.36
CA ASN A 66 9.64 11.39 4.34
C ASN A 66 10.08 10.71 3.04
N VAL A 67 11.06 9.81 3.09
CA VAL A 67 11.51 9.04 1.94
C VAL A 67 11.44 7.55 2.22
N VAL A 68 10.88 6.82 1.26
CA VAL A 68 10.88 5.36 1.20
C VAL A 68 11.59 4.89 -0.07
N HIS A 69 12.21 3.72 0.00
CA HIS A 69 12.94 3.13 -1.10
C HIS A 69 12.71 1.62 -1.15
N GLY A 70 12.18 1.15 -2.27
CA GLY A 70 12.13 -0.26 -2.61
C GLY A 70 12.67 -0.46 -4.03
N TYR A 71 13.30 -1.60 -4.27
CA TYR A 71 13.79 -1.92 -5.60
C TYR A 71 12.61 -2.20 -6.54
N GLU A 72 12.75 -1.85 -7.82
CA GLU A 72 11.81 -2.29 -8.84
C GLU A 72 12.08 -3.73 -9.28
N ALA A 73 11.31 -4.20 -10.27
CA ALA A 73 11.53 -5.47 -10.96
C ALA A 73 11.31 -6.75 -10.12
N SER A 74 10.35 -6.73 -9.18
CA SER A 74 9.81 -8.00 -8.63
C SER A 74 9.31 -8.89 -9.78
N ALA A 75 9.82 -10.12 -9.84
CA ALA A 75 9.35 -11.13 -10.81
C ALA A 75 8.06 -11.85 -10.38
N VAL A 76 7.50 -11.49 -9.21
CA VAL A 76 6.30 -12.10 -8.65
C VAL A 76 5.19 -11.08 -8.63
N TYR A 77 4.14 -11.36 -9.39
CA TYR A 77 2.87 -10.64 -9.34
C TYR A 77 1.81 -11.56 -8.70
N GLU A 78 1.30 -11.16 -7.54
CA GLU A 78 0.41 -11.97 -6.72
C GLU A 78 -0.68 -11.09 -6.09
N PRO A 79 -1.73 -10.76 -6.87
CA PRO A 79 -2.88 -10.00 -6.36
C PRO A 79 -3.64 -10.81 -5.31
N ILE A 80 -4.03 -10.17 -4.20
CA ILE A 80 -4.84 -10.83 -3.15
C ILE A 80 -6.34 -10.88 -3.49
N GLY A 81 -6.78 -10.15 -4.51
CA GLY A 81 -8.15 -10.15 -5.02
C GLY A 81 -8.20 -10.19 -6.56
N GLU A 82 -9.07 -9.38 -7.17
CA GLU A 82 -9.15 -9.32 -8.64
C GLU A 82 -7.81 -8.81 -9.25
N PRO A 83 -7.20 -9.55 -10.19
CA PRO A 83 -5.99 -9.10 -10.87
C PRO A 83 -6.17 -7.73 -11.55
N GLY A 84 -5.19 -6.85 -11.35
CA GLY A 84 -5.18 -5.49 -11.89
C GLY A 84 -6.03 -4.49 -11.11
N LYS A 85 -6.80 -4.91 -10.09
CA LYS A 85 -7.64 -4.03 -9.27
C LYS A 85 -7.45 -4.19 -7.76
N SER A 86 -6.75 -5.23 -7.33
CA SER A 86 -6.49 -5.51 -5.91
C SER A 86 -5.04 -5.25 -5.53
N ILE A 87 -4.80 -5.27 -4.22
CA ILE A 87 -3.46 -5.11 -3.64
C ILE A 87 -2.57 -6.28 -4.08
N ASP A 88 -1.34 -5.97 -4.48
CA ASP A 88 -0.34 -6.98 -4.80
C ASP A 88 0.50 -7.33 -3.56
N ARG A 89 0.60 -8.62 -3.23
CA ARG A 89 1.55 -9.11 -2.20
C ARG A 89 2.86 -9.65 -2.77
N GLY A 90 3.02 -9.64 -4.10
CA GLY A 90 4.22 -10.10 -4.79
C GLY A 90 5.40 -9.12 -4.72
N GLY A 91 5.12 -7.82 -4.59
CA GLY A 91 6.14 -6.77 -4.45
C GLY A 91 6.31 -5.88 -5.68
N CYS A 92 5.35 -5.85 -6.59
CA CYS A 92 5.39 -5.09 -7.83
C CYS A 92 5.22 -3.58 -7.59
N LEU A 93 6.24 -2.91 -7.03
CA LEU A 93 6.22 -1.46 -6.76
C LEU A 93 5.97 -0.60 -8.01
N ASN A 94 6.27 -1.12 -9.21
CA ASN A 94 5.96 -0.42 -10.47
C ASN A 94 4.45 -0.22 -10.70
N LEU A 95 3.57 -0.92 -9.98
CA LEU A 95 2.13 -0.65 -9.97
C LEU A 95 1.81 0.75 -9.41
N LEU A 96 2.66 1.29 -8.53
CA LEU A 96 2.47 2.61 -7.93
C LEU A 96 2.93 3.73 -8.86
N THR A 97 3.82 3.42 -9.81
CA THR A 97 4.54 4.42 -10.60
C THR A 97 3.66 5.18 -11.59
N SER A 98 4.00 6.45 -11.82
CA SER A 98 3.26 7.28 -12.76
C SER A 98 3.31 6.74 -14.18
N LYS A 99 2.14 6.64 -14.82
CA LYS A 99 2.00 6.29 -16.24
C LYS A 99 2.34 7.44 -17.19
N ARG A 100 2.61 8.65 -16.66
CA ARG A 100 2.94 9.83 -17.46
C ARG A 100 4.37 9.73 -18.00
N HIS A 101 4.60 10.25 -19.21
CA HIS A 101 5.96 10.43 -19.71
C HIS A 101 6.69 11.54 -18.95
N GLN A 102 8.02 11.45 -18.86
CA GLN A 102 8.85 12.46 -18.17
C GLN A 102 8.64 13.89 -18.69
N ILE A 103 8.50 14.04 -20.01
CA ILE A 103 8.26 15.33 -20.66
C ILE A 103 7.18 15.20 -21.74
N LYS A 104 6.48 16.30 -22.04
CA LYS A 104 5.39 16.34 -23.03
C LYS A 104 5.80 15.88 -24.44
N LYS A 105 7.07 16.02 -24.80
CA LYS A 105 7.59 15.78 -26.16
C LYS A 105 8.43 14.49 -26.30
N SER A 106 8.45 13.61 -25.30
CA SER A 106 9.17 12.33 -25.36
C SER A 106 8.28 11.19 -24.86
N HIS A 107 8.62 9.97 -25.27
CA HIS A 107 8.03 8.72 -24.80
C HIS A 107 9.01 7.99 -23.88
N SER A 108 9.26 8.58 -22.71
CA SER A 108 10.22 8.05 -21.72
C SER A 108 9.51 7.76 -20.39
N MET A 109 9.89 6.65 -19.74
CA MET A 109 9.32 6.23 -18.44
C MET A 109 9.63 7.21 -17.32
N SER A 110 8.70 7.41 -16.39
CA SER A 110 8.86 8.27 -15.21
C SER A 110 8.74 7.47 -13.90
N SER A 111 9.41 6.31 -13.81
CA SER A 111 9.24 5.35 -12.70
C SER A 111 10.00 5.70 -11.42
N ALA A 112 11.09 6.46 -11.50
CA ALA A 112 12.03 6.63 -10.38
C ALA A 112 11.51 7.45 -9.18
N SER A 113 10.42 8.19 -9.34
CA SER A 113 9.85 9.01 -8.27
C SER A 113 8.33 8.98 -8.33
N THR A 114 7.71 8.59 -7.22
CA THR A 114 6.26 8.57 -7.06
C THR A 114 5.94 8.95 -5.62
N ILE A 115 4.88 9.73 -5.43
CA ILE A 115 4.36 10.05 -4.10
C ILE A 115 3.46 8.91 -3.67
N VAL A 116 3.74 8.36 -2.51
CA VAL A 116 3.00 7.24 -1.91
C VAL A 116 2.72 7.55 -0.45
N GLU A 117 1.71 6.89 0.10
CA GLU A 117 1.52 6.79 1.54
C GLU A 117 1.86 5.36 2.01
N VAL A 118 2.25 5.23 3.28
CA VAL A 118 2.62 3.96 3.89
C VAL A 118 1.90 3.82 5.23
N GLU A 119 1.12 2.74 5.35
CA GLU A 119 0.40 2.40 6.57
C GLU A 119 0.69 0.96 7.01
N LEU A 120 0.57 0.72 8.32
CA LEU A 120 0.65 -0.64 8.87
C LEU A 120 -0.53 -1.46 8.33
N TRP A 121 -0.25 -2.64 7.77
CA TRP A 121 -1.27 -3.56 7.28
C TRP A 121 -1.66 -4.54 8.38
N ARG A 122 -2.96 -4.64 8.70
CA ARG A 122 -3.47 -5.67 9.62
C ARG A 122 -4.14 -6.77 8.81
N SER A 123 -3.85 -8.01 9.17
CA SER A 123 -4.41 -9.21 8.52
C SER A 123 -5.95 -9.27 8.57
N ASP A 124 -6.59 -8.53 9.47
CA ASP A 124 -8.06 -8.42 9.55
C ASP A 124 -8.66 -7.43 8.53
N ASP A 125 -7.82 -6.65 7.82
CA ASP A 125 -8.26 -5.71 6.77
C ASP A 125 -8.62 -6.42 5.44
N GLU A 126 -8.58 -7.76 5.45
CA GLU A 126 -9.02 -8.61 4.35
C GLU A 126 -10.56 -8.47 4.16
N VAL A 127 -10.96 -8.03 2.98
CA VAL A 127 -12.34 -8.05 2.41
C VAL A 127 -13.24 -6.86 2.79
N SER A 128 -13.01 -5.68 2.19
CA SER A 128 -14.11 -4.73 1.94
C SER A 128 -13.86 -3.80 0.75
N ASP A 129 -13.66 -4.36 -0.45
CA ASP A 129 -13.71 -3.54 -1.67
C ASP A 129 -14.57 -4.21 -2.77
N SER A 130 -15.72 -4.74 -2.36
CA SER A 130 -16.86 -4.92 -3.26
C SER A 130 -17.51 -3.54 -3.50
N PRO A 131 -17.67 -3.08 -4.76
CA PRO A 131 -18.24 -1.75 -5.09
C PRO A 131 -19.67 -1.50 -4.59
N ASP A 132 -20.36 -2.54 -4.07
CA ASP A 132 -21.78 -2.49 -3.74
C ASP A 132 -22.09 -2.11 -2.28
N GLN A 133 -21.11 -2.08 -1.35
CA GLN A 133 -21.39 -1.76 0.05
C GLN A 133 -21.31 -0.27 0.43
N GLN A 134 -20.70 0.59 -0.37
CA GLN A 134 -20.62 2.03 -0.06
C GLN A 134 -21.99 2.74 -0.08
N ASN A 135 -23.02 2.11 -0.66
CA ASN A 135 -24.34 2.73 -0.80
C ASN A 135 -25.33 2.43 0.33
N GLN A 136 -24.98 1.56 1.30
CA GLN A 136 -25.86 1.27 2.45
C GLN A 136 -25.51 2.08 3.71
N ASN A 137 -24.23 2.41 3.94
CA ASN A 137 -23.81 3.15 5.15
C ASN A 137 -24.20 4.64 5.13
N SER A 138 -24.53 5.22 3.97
CA SER A 138 -24.99 6.62 3.89
C SER A 138 -26.46 6.82 4.29
N LEU A 139 -27.25 5.75 4.33
CA LEU A 139 -28.69 5.81 4.61
C LEU A 139 -29.00 5.65 6.11
N GLU A 140 -28.16 4.96 6.89
CA GLU A 140 -28.38 4.82 8.34
C GLU A 140 -27.96 6.06 9.15
N THR A 141 -26.97 6.83 8.67
CA THR A 141 -26.50 8.03 9.38
C THR A 141 -27.47 9.22 9.26
N ARG A 142 -28.48 9.13 8.38
CA ARG A 142 -29.52 10.16 8.20
C ARG A 142 -30.77 9.93 9.08
N GLY A 143 -30.81 8.86 9.86
CA GLY A 143 -31.95 8.52 10.73
C GLY A 143 -31.92 9.14 12.14
N ILE A 144 -30.88 9.90 12.50
CA ILE A 144 -30.70 10.45 13.86
C ILE A 144 -30.49 11.97 13.81
N ILE A 145 -31.51 12.70 13.39
CA ILE A 145 -31.72 14.09 13.83
C ILE A 145 -33.21 14.25 14.13
N GLY A 146 -33.51 14.51 15.40
CA GLY A 146 -34.86 14.52 15.94
C GLY A 146 -35.76 15.59 15.34
N GLU A 147 -37.04 15.24 15.22
CA GLU A 147 -38.15 16.18 15.14
C GLU A 147 -38.06 17.20 16.27
N VAL A 148 -37.91 18.47 15.91
CA VAL A 148 -38.21 19.59 16.80
C VAL A 148 -39.62 20.04 16.43
N GLU A 149 -40.62 19.62 17.22
CA GLU A 149 -41.97 20.15 17.15
C GLU A 149 -41.95 21.65 17.49
N THR A 150 -42.35 22.48 16.54
CA THR A 150 -42.75 23.87 16.81
C THR A 150 -44.17 23.87 17.35
N VAL A 151 -44.33 24.15 18.65
CA VAL A 151 -45.64 24.43 19.26
C VAL A 151 -45.97 25.90 19.02
N ASP A 152 -46.96 26.14 18.17
CA ASP A 152 -47.65 27.42 18.02
C ASP A 152 -48.91 27.40 18.92
N GLY A 153 -49.10 28.39 19.79
CA GLY A 153 -50.25 28.39 20.69
C GLY A 153 -50.30 29.44 21.81
N ARG A 154 -50.70 30.66 21.43
CA ARG A 154 -51.24 31.79 22.23
C ARG A 154 -50.26 32.77 22.87
#